data_AF-A0A077ZXH5-F1
#
_entry.id   AF-A0A077ZXH5-F1
#
_cell.length_a   1.000
_cell.length_b   1.000
_cell.length_c   1.000
_cell.angle_alpha   90.00
_cell.angle_beta   90.00
_cell.angle_gamma   90.00
#
_symmetry.space_group_name_H-M   'P 1'
#
loop_
_entity.id
_entity.type
_entity.pdbx_description
1 polymer ?
#
loop_
_entity_poly.entity_id
_entity_poly.type
_entity_poly.pdbx_seq_one_letter_code
_entity_poly.pdbx_strand_id
1 'polypeptide(L)'
;MVSIIREINTFIQTLPKLAEQNLGKHRDNTDMTNAKIADIMIQVIKVTIHLHNQNIIHRDLNPENILVFENGQKFQICDFGKSQLQSDSNSLDGKSYFKAPEIGLSDEFSQSSKVDIWSLGMILYYLCTKKYKYQDKIISDIKHLDQTIIIKLEGDQKLFEDLLNEMLQFNPAKRIDAQRSKAKPSIFMPLVQYEDGDMYQGEYDSLTNQRDGRGRYIHSNGAVYDGLWKNNQLDGFGRQIYDSGDYYLGEWKDGKANGYGEYYWKDGKIYKGQWVNNKKEGLRLLRLSDGDQYYGQQVNGKGVGVYTYNSGDILLGQYMNDYAHGIQMSIPKDGGQIQIGKYQNGELIETLLKIDNNASKCIIF
;
A
#
# COMPACT_ATOMS: atom_id res chain seq x y z
N MET A 1 -3.60 4.42 -40.45
CA MET A 1 -2.47 4.93 -39.67
C MET A 1 -2.06 6.35 -40.06
N VAL A 2 -1.74 6.64 -41.33
CA VAL A 2 -1.34 8.00 -41.79
C VAL A 2 -2.43 9.07 -41.60
N SER A 3 -3.71 8.73 -41.79
CA SER A 3 -4.84 9.67 -41.58
C SER A 3 -5.04 10.04 -40.10
N ILE A 4 -4.93 9.06 -39.20
CA ILE A 4 -5.05 9.25 -37.75
C ILE A 4 -3.88 10.09 -37.22
N ILE A 5 -2.66 9.84 -37.70
CA ILE A 5 -1.48 10.64 -37.34
C ILE A 5 -1.62 12.08 -37.85
N ARG A 6 -2.21 12.29 -39.02
CA ARG A 6 -2.46 13.64 -39.57
C ARG A 6 -3.53 14.39 -38.79
N GLU A 7 -4.60 13.73 -38.36
CA GLU A 7 -5.62 14.32 -37.47
C GLU A 7 -5.09 14.62 -36.07
N ILE A 8 -4.29 13.72 -35.48
CA ILE A 8 -3.61 13.93 -34.20
C ILE A 8 -2.65 15.12 -34.31
N ASN A 9 -1.84 15.21 -35.38
CA ASN A 9 -0.95 16.35 -35.59
C ASN A 9 -1.71 17.67 -35.82
N THR A 10 -2.85 17.62 -36.52
CA THR A 10 -3.70 18.81 -36.73
C THR A 10 -4.33 19.26 -35.41
N PHE A 11 -4.79 18.33 -34.57
CA PHE A 11 -5.35 18.59 -33.24
C PHE A 11 -4.28 19.12 -32.25
N ILE A 12 -3.08 18.56 -32.26
CA ILE A 12 -1.94 19.04 -31.46
C ILE A 12 -1.53 20.46 -31.89
N GLN A 13 -1.64 20.80 -33.18
CA GLN A 13 -1.35 22.16 -33.67
C GLN A 13 -2.46 23.19 -33.39
N THR A 14 -3.71 22.76 -33.14
CA THR A 14 -4.83 23.67 -32.81
C THR A 14 -5.02 23.86 -31.31
N LEU A 15 -4.56 22.92 -30.47
CA LEU A 15 -4.61 22.98 -29.01
C LEU A 15 -4.08 24.30 -28.40
N PRO A 16 -2.90 24.83 -28.80
CA PRO A 16 -2.42 26.11 -28.29
C PRO A 16 -3.31 27.31 -28.64
N LYS A 17 -4.11 27.22 -29.71
CA LYS A 17 -5.03 28.29 -30.14
C LYS A 17 -6.34 28.30 -29.36
N LEU A 18 -6.66 27.19 -28.67
CA LEU A 18 -7.83 27.06 -27.80
C LEU A 18 -7.51 27.33 -26.33
N ALA A 19 -6.22 27.38 -25.99
CA ALA A 19 -5.76 27.68 -24.64
C ALA A 19 -5.89 29.17 -24.33
N GLU A 20 -6.23 29.48 -23.08
CA GLU A 20 -6.31 30.86 -22.59
C GLU A 20 -4.91 31.48 -22.50
N GLN A 21 -3.96 30.70 -21.97
CA GLN A 21 -2.55 31.06 -21.80
C GLN A 21 -1.72 29.81 -21.49
N ASN A 22 -0.41 29.97 -21.27
CA ASN A 22 0.45 28.93 -20.72
C ASN A 22 0.63 29.10 -19.20
N LEU A 23 1.18 28.07 -18.55
CA LEU A 23 1.37 28.03 -17.11
C LEU A 23 2.31 29.13 -16.61
N GLY A 24 3.33 29.51 -17.39
CA GLY A 24 4.23 30.62 -17.06
C GLY A 24 3.45 31.93 -16.87
N LYS A 25 2.70 32.34 -17.90
CA LYS A 25 1.83 33.53 -17.83
C LYS A 25 0.77 33.42 -16.73
N HIS A 26 0.18 32.25 -16.56
CA HIS A 26 -0.80 32.02 -15.49
C HIS A 26 -0.19 32.25 -14.11
N ARG A 27 1.02 31.73 -13.85
CA ARG A 27 1.71 31.87 -12.57
C ARG A 27 2.20 33.29 -12.30
N ASP A 28 2.70 33.99 -13.32
CA ASP A 28 3.15 35.37 -13.15
C ASP A 28 1.98 36.30 -12.79
N ASN A 29 0.79 36.02 -13.33
CA ASN A 29 -0.42 36.82 -13.13
C ASN A 29 -1.26 36.42 -11.90
N THR A 30 -0.94 35.31 -11.22
CA THR A 30 -1.74 34.80 -10.10
C THR A 30 -0.90 34.36 -8.91
N ASP A 31 -1.36 34.71 -7.72
CA ASP A 31 -0.86 34.08 -6.50
C ASP A 31 -1.58 32.76 -6.28
N MET A 32 -0.79 31.72 -5.98
CA MET A 32 -1.29 30.35 -5.89
C MET A 32 -1.19 29.88 -4.44
N THR A 33 -2.27 29.31 -3.95
CA THR A 33 -2.28 28.56 -2.71
C THR A 33 -1.58 27.22 -2.91
N ASN A 34 -1.17 26.58 -1.83
CA ASN A 34 -0.61 25.23 -1.89
C ASN A 34 -1.56 24.23 -2.54
N ALA A 35 -2.87 24.33 -2.26
CA ALA A 35 -3.89 23.50 -2.91
C ALA A 35 -3.86 23.68 -4.44
N LYS A 36 -3.68 24.91 -4.94
CA LYS A 36 -3.62 25.17 -6.38
C LYS A 36 -2.33 24.66 -7.02
N ILE A 37 -1.18 24.85 -6.35
CA ILE A 37 0.10 24.29 -6.79
C ILE A 37 0.01 22.76 -6.88
N ALA A 38 -0.55 22.12 -5.87
CA ALA A 38 -0.76 20.68 -5.85
C ALA A 38 -1.68 20.22 -6.99
N ASP A 39 -2.82 20.88 -7.20
CA ASP A 39 -3.73 20.58 -8.32
C ASP A 39 -3.03 20.62 -9.68
N ILE A 40 -2.28 21.70 -9.96
CA ILE A 40 -1.50 21.84 -11.20
C ILE A 40 -0.51 20.69 -11.34
N MET A 41 0.29 20.44 -10.30
CA MET A 41 1.31 19.40 -10.33
C MET A 41 0.71 18.00 -10.52
N ILE A 42 -0.43 17.71 -9.87
CA ILE A 42 -1.15 16.45 -10.04
C ILE A 42 -1.60 16.27 -11.48
N GLN A 43 -2.19 17.28 -12.10
CA GLN A 43 -2.64 17.19 -13.50
C GLN A 43 -1.48 16.96 -14.46
N VAL A 44 -0.38 17.72 -14.30
CA VAL A 44 0.80 17.60 -15.17
C VAL A 44 1.49 16.25 -14.97
N ILE A 45 1.72 15.81 -13.73
CA ILE A 45 2.33 14.50 -13.42
C ILE A 45 1.48 13.36 -13.99
N LYS A 46 0.15 13.40 -13.87
CA LYS A 46 -0.75 12.38 -14.45
C LYS A 46 -0.54 12.24 -15.96
N VAL A 47 -0.45 13.35 -16.69
CA VAL A 47 -0.20 13.34 -18.14
C VAL A 47 1.21 12.79 -18.43
N THR A 48 2.23 13.22 -17.68
CA THR A 48 3.60 12.71 -17.85
C THR A 48 3.71 11.21 -17.61
N ILE A 49 3.07 10.67 -16.57
CA ILE A 49 3.01 9.21 -16.32
C ILE A 49 2.33 8.49 -17.48
N HIS A 50 1.22 9.04 -17.99
CA HIS A 50 0.53 8.45 -19.14
C HIS A 50 1.45 8.38 -20.37
N LEU A 51 2.21 9.44 -20.66
CA LEU A 51 3.21 9.44 -21.75
C LEU A 51 4.30 8.39 -21.52
N HIS A 52 4.86 8.33 -20.30
CA HIS A 52 5.90 7.35 -19.96
C HIS A 52 5.42 5.90 -20.11
N ASN A 53 4.17 5.61 -19.76
CA ASN A 53 3.57 4.28 -19.95
C ASN A 53 3.39 3.91 -21.43
N GLN A 54 3.39 4.89 -22.33
CA GLN A 54 3.40 4.69 -23.78
C GLN A 54 4.82 4.75 -24.36
N ASN A 55 5.87 4.71 -23.51
CA ASN A 55 7.28 4.87 -23.86
C ASN A 55 7.59 6.22 -24.56
N ILE A 56 6.83 7.26 -24.26
CA ILE A 56 7.05 8.63 -24.76
C ILE A 56 7.69 9.46 -23.66
N ILE A 57 8.85 10.06 -23.93
CA ILE A 57 9.54 10.98 -23.01
C ILE A 57 9.51 12.37 -23.63
N HIS A 58 9.11 13.38 -22.87
CA HIS A 58 8.88 14.73 -23.41
C HIS A 58 10.18 15.51 -23.63
N ARG A 59 11.13 15.46 -22.67
CA ARG A 59 12.48 16.06 -22.72
C ARG A 59 12.57 17.59 -22.74
N ASP A 60 11.43 18.27 -22.68
CA ASP A 60 11.37 19.74 -22.77
C ASP A 60 10.20 20.30 -21.94
N LEU A 61 9.81 19.60 -20.87
CA LEU A 61 8.77 20.07 -19.96
C LEU A 61 9.19 21.38 -19.32
N ASN A 62 8.38 22.41 -19.49
CA ASN A 62 8.57 23.72 -18.87
C ASN A 62 7.21 24.45 -18.83
N PRO A 63 7.08 25.55 -18.06
CA PRO A 63 5.81 26.26 -17.92
C PRO A 63 5.20 26.82 -19.23
N GLU A 64 5.99 27.02 -20.30
CA GLU A 64 5.44 27.46 -21.60
C GLU A 64 4.77 26.31 -22.35
N ASN A 65 5.22 25.08 -22.11
CA ASN A 65 4.72 23.85 -22.74
C ASN A 65 3.55 23.23 -21.96
N ILE A 66 2.96 23.97 -21.03
CA ILE A 66 1.76 23.58 -20.29
C ILE A 66 0.69 24.63 -20.55
N LEU A 67 -0.36 24.23 -21.24
CA LEU A 67 -1.50 25.06 -21.61
C LEU A 67 -2.56 25.07 -20.52
N VAL A 68 -3.20 26.22 -20.36
CA VAL A 68 -4.20 26.50 -19.33
C VAL A 68 -5.56 26.70 -20.00
N PHE A 69 -6.57 26.02 -19.47
CA PHE A 69 -7.95 26.06 -19.94
C PHE A 69 -8.93 26.19 -18.77
N GLU A 70 -10.19 26.46 -19.10
CA GLU A 70 -11.32 26.43 -18.17
C GLU A 70 -11.08 27.36 -16.97
N ASN A 71 -10.66 28.60 -17.25
CA ASN A 71 -10.31 29.63 -16.27
C ASN A 71 -9.25 29.17 -15.25
N GLY A 72 -8.24 28.43 -15.70
CA GLY A 72 -7.19 27.91 -14.83
C GLY A 72 -7.57 26.65 -14.06
N GLN A 73 -8.65 25.95 -14.43
CA GLN A 73 -9.01 24.67 -13.79
C GLN A 73 -8.32 23.47 -14.44
N LYS A 74 -7.92 23.58 -15.71
CA LYS A 74 -7.38 22.45 -16.48
C LYS A 74 -6.05 22.76 -17.14
N PHE A 75 -5.10 21.83 -17.00
CA PHE A 75 -3.73 21.97 -17.49
C PHE A 75 -3.38 20.80 -18.43
N GLN A 76 -2.87 21.11 -19.63
CA GLN A 76 -2.49 20.09 -20.60
C GLN A 76 -1.09 20.35 -21.16
N ILE A 77 -0.30 19.29 -21.31
CA ILE A 77 1.05 19.38 -21.88
C ILE A 77 0.94 19.51 -23.41
N CYS A 78 1.70 20.44 -23.98
CA CYS A 78 1.80 20.65 -25.42
C CYS A 78 3.27 20.63 -25.89
N ASP A 79 3.47 20.70 -27.20
CA ASP A 79 4.77 20.73 -27.87
C ASP A 79 5.65 19.48 -27.67
N PHE A 80 5.30 18.43 -28.41
CA PHE A 80 6.04 17.17 -28.48
C PHE A 80 7.21 17.22 -29.49
N GLY A 81 7.65 18.40 -29.95
CA GLY A 81 8.66 18.54 -31.00
C GLY A 81 10.03 17.91 -30.68
N LYS A 82 10.31 17.63 -29.40
CA LYS A 82 11.50 16.91 -28.92
C LYS A 82 11.20 15.54 -28.31
N SER A 83 9.96 15.08 -28.39
CA SER A 83 9.55 13.79 -27.86
C SER A 83 10.06 12.66 -28.75
N GLN A 84 10.73 11.68 -28.16
CA GLN A 84 11.35 10.56 -28.90
C GLN A 84 10.81 9.21 -28.43
N LEU A 85 10.57 8.32 -29.40
CA LEU A 85 10.38 6.88 -29.19
C LEU A 85 11.76 6.23 -29.04
N GLN A 86 12.33 6.27 -27.83
CA GLN A 86 13.53 5.51 -27.41
C GLN A 86 14.67 5.32 -28.44
N SER A 87 14.85 6.25 -29.39
CA SER A 87 15.91 6.21 -30.40
C SER A 87 16.23 7.62 -30.90
N ASP A 88 17.50 7.79 -31.25
CA ASP A 88 18.32 9.00 -31.14
C ASP A 88 17.82 10.25 -31.89
N SER A 89 17.89 11.41 -31.22
CA SER A 89 18.32 12.67 -31.87
C SER A 89 18.65 13.76 -30.85
N ASN A 90 19.74 14.50 -31.10
CA ASN A 90 20.15 15.66 -30.33
C ASN A 90 19.61 16.94 -31.00
N SER A 91 18.66 17.62 -30.36
CA SER A 91 18.31 19.02 -30.71
C SER A 91 18.38 19.91 -29.47
N LEU A 92 19.23 20.93 -29.59
CA LEU A 92 19.91 21.63 -28.49
C LEU A 92 19.30 23.01 -28.20
N ASP A 93 17.99 23.20 -28.39
CA ASP A 93 17.40 24.54 -28.27
C ASP A 93 16.13 24.54 -27.41
N GLY A 94 16.29 24.83 -26.11
CA GLY A 94 15.19 24.99 -25.16
C GLY A 94 15.74 25.54 -23.85
N LYS A 95 14.98 26.44 -23.18
CA LYS A 95 15.37 27.17 -21.95
C LYS A 95 16.09 26.22 -20.96
N SER A 96 17.42 26.26 -20.95
CA SER A 96 18.26 25.17 -20.41
C SER A 96 18.04 24.89 -18.92
N TYR A 97 17.53 25.86 -18.17
CA TYR A 97 17.35 25.77 -16.72
C TYR A 97 16.38 24.69 -16.25
N PHE A 98 15.39 24.30 -17.08
CA PHE A 98 14.43 23.25 -16.73
C PHE A 98 14.91 21.85 -17.12
N LYS A 99 15.92 21.75 -17.99
CA LYS A 99 16.42 20.47 -18.50
C LYS A 99 17.24 19.74 -17.43
N ALA A 100 17.11 18.41 -17.42
CA ALA A 100 17.94 17.56 -16.58
C ALA A 100 19.40 17.65 -17.03
N PRO A 101 20.37 17.58 -16.09
CA PRO A 101 21.80 17.73 -16.40
C PRO A 101 22.32 16.63 -17.34
N GLU A 102 21.68 15.47 -17.38
CA GLU A 102 22.07 14.35 -18.25
C GLU A 102 21.55 14.45 -19.70
N ILE A 103 20.65 15.39 -20.02
CA ILE A 103 20.13 15.54 -21.38
C ILE A 103 21.25 15.93 -22.34
N GLY A 104 21.46 15.14 -23.40
CA GLY A 104 22.48 15.38 -24.43
C GLY A 104 23.84 14.74 -24.13
N LEU A 105 23.98 14.07 -22.98
CA LEU A 105 25.11 13.17 -22.73
C LEU A 105 24.87 11.83 -23.44
N SER A 106 25.95 11.13 -23.82
CA SER A 106 25.89 9.75 -24.35
C SER A 106 25.66 8.69 -23.26
N ASP A 107 24.98 9.08 -22.17
CA ASP A 107 24.69 8.25 -21.02
C ASP A 107 23.33 7.56 -21.21
N GLU A 108 23.19 6.32 -20.71
CA GLU A 108 21.95 5.53 -20.76
C GLU A 108 20.77 6.30 -20.13
N PHE A 109 21.06 7.14 -19.12
CA PHE A 109 20.06 7.96 -18.44
C PHE A 109 19.54 9.15 -19.26
N SER A 110 20.27 9.60 -20.29
CA SER A 110 19.82 10.65 -21.22
C SER A 110 18.53 10.24 -21.97
N GLN A 111 18.30 8.93 -22.08
CA GLN A 111 17.11 8.33 -22.69
C GLN A 111 16.08 7.86 -21.66
N SER A 112 16.25 8.16 -20.38
CA SER A 112 15.36 7.75 -19.31
C SER A 112 14.21 8.74 -19.09
N SER A 113 13.04 8.25 -18.65
CA SER A 113 11.90 9.07 -18.22
C SER A 113 12.25 10.02 -17.05
N LYS A 114 13.36 9.77 -16.36
CA LYS A 114 13.89 10.58 -15.25
C LYS A 114 14.20 12.02 -15.63
N VAL A 115 14.47 12.31 -16.90
CA VAL A 115 14.72 13.67 -17.38
C VAL A 115 13.49 14.57 -17.25
N ASP A 116 12.30 14.00 -17.43
CA ASP A 116 11.02 14.71 -17.25
C ASP A 116 10.74 14.94 -15.76
N ILE A 117 11.14 14.03 -14.87
CA ILE A 117 10.99 14.18 -13.41
C ILE A 117 11.80 15.36 -12.88
N TRP A 118 13.02 15.56 -13.37
CA TRP A 118 13.81 16.75 -13.04
C TRP A 118 13.09 18.03 -13.49
N SER A 119 12.60 18.03 -14.73
CA SER A 119 11.88 19.17 -15.31
C SER A 119 10.63 19.52 -14.49
N LEU A 120 9.89 18.50 -14.03
CA LEU A 120 8.76 18.67 -13.11
C LEU A 120 9.18 19.22 -11.75
N GLY A 121 10.34 18.84 -11.21
CA GLY A 121 10.90 19.43 -9.99
C GLY A 121 11.23 20.91 -10.17
N MET A 122 11.80 21.29 -11.32
CA MET A 122 12.06 22.70 -11.65
C MET A 122 10.77 23.50 -11.82
N ILE A 123 9.71 22.90 -12.39
CA ILE A 123 8.37 23.50 -12.47
C ILE A 123 7.78 23.69 -11.07
N LEU A 124 7.85 22.68 -10.19
CA LEU A 124 7.39 22.78 -8.80
C LEU A 124 8.11 23.91 -8.06
N TYR A 125 9.43 24.00 -8.20
CA TYR A 125 10.21 25.10 -7.62
C TYR A 125 9.74 26.47 -8.13
N TYR A 126 9.50 26.60 -9.43
CA TYR A 126 8.99 27.83 -10.02
C TYR A 126 7.57 28.17 -9.54
N LEU A 127 6.68 27.19 -9.42
CA LEU A 127 5.35 27.41 -8.85
C LEU A 127 5.43 27.88 -7.40
N CYS A 128 6.31 27.29 -6.59
CA CYS A 128 6.49 27.71 -5.19
C CYS A 128 7.10 29.11 -5.06
N THR A 129 8.05 29.48 -5.92
CA THR A 129 8.92 30.65 -5.66
C THR A 129 8.81 31.80 -6.67
N LYS A 130 8.17 31.57 -7.82
CA LYS A 130 8.26 32.41 -9.04
C LYS A 130 9.70 32.59 -9.55
N LYS A 131 10.64 31.74 -9.14
CA LYS A 131 12.06 31.77 -9.55
C LYS A 131 12.43 30.49 -10.28
N TYR A 132 13.43 30.60 -11.15
CA TYR A 132 14.03 29.47 -11.89
C TYR A 132 15.50 29.23 -11.47
N LYS A 133 16.01 30.00 -10.51
CA LYS A 133 17.35 29.88 -9.92
C LYS A 133 17.24 29.86 -8.40
N TYR A 134 18.13 29.10 -7.75
CA TYR A 134 18.26 29.06 -6.30
C TYR A 134 19.52 29.83 -5.91
N GLN A 135 19.37 30.86 -5.07
CA GLN A 135 20.48 31.74 -4.66
C GLN A 135 21.30 32.24 -5.88
N ASP A 136 20.59 32.69 -6.92
CA ASP A 136 21.13 33.18 -8.19
C ASP A 136 21.93 32.19 -9.04
N LYS A 137 22.00 30.92 -8.62
CA LYS A 137 22.65 29.83 -9.36
C LYS A 137 21.65 28.85 -9.95
N ILE A 138 22.04 28.18 -11.03
CA ILE A 138 21.23 27.10 -11.60
C ILE A 138 21.30 25.91 -10.65
N ILE A 139 20.15 25.28 -10.39
CA ILE A 139 20.08 24.13 -9.49
C ILE A 139 20.92 22.95 -9.99
N SER A 140 21.01 22.75 -11.31
CA SER A 140 21.90 21.75 -11.92
C SER A 140 23.36 21.97 -11.51
N ASP A 141 23.84 23.21 -11.57
CA ASP A 141 25.22 23.55 -11.24
C ASP A 141 25.50 23.35 -9.75
N ILE A 142 24.54 23.74 -8.90
CA ILE A 142 24.62 23.53 -7.46
C ILE A 142 24.71 22.03 -7.14
N LYS A 143 23.79 21.24 -7.67
CA LYS A 143 23.69 19.80 -7.40
C LYS A 143 24.83 19.01 -8.04
N HIS A 144 25.43 19.52 -9.13
CA HIS A 144 26.66 18.99 -9.73
C HIS A 144 27.87 19.23 -8.81
N LEU A 145 27.99 20.41 -8.22
CA LEU A 145 29.06 20.74 -7.28
C LEU A 145 28.93 19.95 -5.98
N ASP A 146 27.70 19.83 -5.46
CA ASP A 146 27.39 19.05 -4.27
C ASP A 146 25.95 18.52 -4.28
N GLN A 147 25.81 17.22 -4.51
CA GLN A 147 24.50 16.54 -4.57
C GLN A 147 23.77 16.52 -3.22
N THR A 148 24.45 16.77 -2.10
CA THR A 148 23.87 16.71 -0.75
C THR A 148 23.13 17.98 -0.36
N ILE A 149 23.30 19.06 -1.12
CA ILE A 149 22.62 20.33 -0.87
C ILE A 149 21.10 20.14 -0.98
N ILE A 150 20.38 20.49 0.08
CA ILE A 150 18.92 20.49 0.11
C ILE A 150 18.42 21.88 -0.32
N ILE A 151 17.54 21.90 -1.32
CA ILE A 151 16.85 23.12 -1.76
C ILE A 151 15.77 23.43 -0.74
N LYS A 152 15.89 24.58 -0.08
CA LYS A 152 14.93 24.99 0.96
C LYS A 152 13.81 25.84 0.38
N LEU A 153 12.59 25.59 0.84
CA LEU A 153 11.43 26.44 0.57
C LEU A 153 11.10 27.30 1.81
N GLU A 154 10.46 28.44 1.56
CA GLU A 154 10.08 29.39 2.60
C GLU A 154 8.56 29.35 2.82
N GLY A 155 8.09 29.86 3.97
CA GLY A 155 6.67 29.97 4.29
C GLY A 155 5.89 28.66 4.22
N ASP A 156 4.64 28.76 3.75
CA ASP A 156 3.72 27.62 3.66
C ASP A 156 4.11 26.62 2.55
N GLN A 157 4.97 27.02 1.61
CA GLN A 157 5.43 26.14 0.52
C GLN A 157 6.41 25.07 1.01
N LYS A 158 6.89 25.13 2.26
CA LYS A 158 7.71 24.10 2.90
C LYS A 158 7.16 22.68 2.79
N LEU A 159 5.84 22.53 2.69
CA LEU A 159 5.22 21.20 2.53
C LEU A 159 5.65 20.47 1.25
N PHE A 160 6.15 21.19 0.24
CA PHE A 160 6.65 20.60 -1.00
C PHE A 160 8.15 20.32 -0.98
N GLU A 161 8.87 20.68 0.10
CA GLU A 161 10.34 20.64 0.15
C GLU A 161 10.90 19.23 -0.03
N ASP A 162 10.32 18.24 0.65
CA ASP A 162 10.76 16.85 0.56
C ASP A 162 10.58 16.31 -0.87
N LEU A 163 9.37 16.41 -1.42
CA LEU A 163 9.07 16.01 -2.79
C LEU A 163 9.98 16.70 -3.80
N LEU A 164 10.18 18.01 -3.65
CA LEU A 164 11.05 18.80 -4.51
C LEU A 164 12.49 18.24 -4.52
N ASN A 165 13.03 17.93 -3.35
CA ASN A 165 14.40 17.42 -3.23
C ASN A 165 14.53 15.96 -3.70
N GLU A 166 13.47 15.17 -3.63
CA GLU A 166 13.43 13.83 -4.24
C GLU A 166 13.41 13.90 -5.78
N MET A 167 12.76 14.92 -6.36
CA MET A 167 12.73 15.18 -7.80
C MET A 167 14.04 15.78 -8.34
N LEU A 168 14.74 16.58 -7.53
CA LEU A 168 15.98 17.29 -7.90
C LEU A 168 17.26 16.58 -7.43
N GLN A 169 17.29 15.26 -7.56
CA GLN A 169 18.52 14.48 -7.38
C GLN A 169 19.38 14.54 -8.64
N PHE A 170 20.66 14.91 -8.49
CA PHE A 170 21.61 14.97 -9.60
C PHE A 170 21.79 13.59 -10.25
N ASN A 171 22.06 12.57 -9.43
CA ASN A 171 22.14 11.18 -9.89
C ASN A 171 20.73 10.66 -10.26
N PRO A 172 20.45 10.35 -11.55
CA PRO A 172 19.13 9.92 -12.00
C PRO A 172 18.64 8.63 -11.32
N ALA A 173 19.54 7.74 -10.92
CA ALA A 173 19.21 6.50 -10.21
C ALA A 173 18.69 6.75 -8.77
N LYS A 174 19.06 7.87 -8.15
CA LYS A 174 18.55 8.30 -6.84
C LYS A 174 17.31 9.19 -6.95
N ARG A 175 17.06 9.77 -8.12
CA ARG A 175 15.88 10.60 -8.38
C ARG A 175 14.63 9.78 -8.22
N ILE A 176 13.60 10.37 -7.61
CA ILE A 176 12.30 9.71 -7.49
C ILE A 176 11.87 9.18 -8.85
N ASP A 177 11.37 7.95 -8.87
CA ASP A 177 10.75 7.42 -10.07
C ASP A 177 9.28 7.76 -10.03
N ALA A 178 8.72 8.22 -11.15
CA ALA A 178 7.28 8.24 -11.32
C ALA A 178 6.67 6.88 -10.91
N GLN A 179 7.39 5.77 -11.14
CA GLN A 179 6.99 4.41 -10.77
C GLN A 179 7.38 3.96 -9.34
N ARG A 180 8.29 4.67 -8.64
CA ARG A 180 8.68 4.41 -7.23
C ARG A 180 7.80 5.17 -6.24
N SER A 181 6.83 5.96 -6.71
CA SER A 181 5.67 6.39 -5.94
C SER A 181 4.74 5.21 -5.56
N LYS A 182 5.31 4.17 -4.95
CA LYS A 182 4.54 3.20 -4.16
C LYS A 182 4.20 3.73 -2.77
N ALA A 183 4.64 4.94 -2.42
CA ALA A 183 3.84 5.78 -1.55
C ALA A 183 2.71 6.34 -2.43
N LYS A 184 1.57 5.64 -2.44
CA LYS A 184 0.33 6.20 -2.96
C LYS A 184 0.14 7.56 -2.29
N PRO A 185 -0.18 8.64 -3.02
CA PRO A 185 -0.48 9.91 -2.40
C PRO A 185 -1.75 9.74 -1.56
N SER A 186 -1.56 9.50 -0.26
CA SER A 186 -2.62 9.27 0.72
C SER A 186 -3.04 10.60 1.36
N ILE A 187 -4.34 10.90 1.38
CA ILE A 187 -4.92 12.01 2.14
C ILE A 187 -5.56 11.43 3.40
N PHE A 188 -5.21 11.98 4.55
CA PHE A 188 -5.91 11.63 5.79
C PHE A 188 -7.22 12.42 5.90
N MET A 189 -8.34 11.72 5.91
CA MET A 189 -9.66 12.30 6.10
C MET A 189 -10.03 12.34 7.59
N PRO A 190 -10.56 13.48 8.10
CA PRO A 190 -11.18 13.52 9.42
C PRO A 190 -12.43 12.63 9.45
N LEU A 191 -13.02 12.42 10.64
CA LEU A 191 -14.22 11.60 10.79
C LEU A 191 -15.36 12.12 9.88
N VAL A 192 -15.76 11.31 8.91
CA VAL A 192 -16.91 11.55 8.03
C VAL A 192 -18.05 10.63 8.47
N GLN A 193 -19.26 11.17 8.56
CA GLN A 193 -20.49 10.41 8.77
C GLN A 193 -21.22 10.26 7.42
N TYR A 194 -21.60 9.03 7.09
CA TYR A 194 -22.36 8.67 5.90
C TYR A 194 -23.89 8.75 6.16
N GLU A 195 -24.69 8.72 5.09
CA GLU A 195 -26.16 8.83 5.17
C GLU A 195 -26.82 7.67 5.94
N ASP A 196 -26.21 6.49 5.91
CA ASP A 196 -26.65 5.30 6.64
C ASP A 196 -26.25 5.31 8.13
N GLY A 197 -25.55 6.36 8.58
CA GLY A 197 -25.08 6.51 9.95
C GLY A 197 -23.74 5.84 10.22
N ASP A 198 -23.14 5.15 9.25
CA ASP A 198 -21.77 4.65 9.36
C ASP A 198 -20.78 5.83 9.38
N MET A 199 -19.61 5.64 9.98
CA MET A 199 -18.56 6.66 10.04
C MET A 199 -17.21 6.10 9.63
N TYR A 200 -16.37 6.94 9.02
CA TYR A 200 -15.00 6.58 8.68
C TYR A 200 -14.02 7.71 8.97
N GLN A 201 -12.83 7.37 9.46
CA GLN A 201 -11.68 8.25 9.59
C GLN A 201 -10.45 7.50 9.12
N GLY A 202 -9.65 8.08 8.22
CA GLY A 202 -8.45 7.40 7.75
C GLY A 202 -7.94 7.89 6.42
N GLU A 203 -6.97 7.15 5.90
CA GLU A 203 -6.28 7.46 4.66
C GLU A 203 -7.08 7.06 3.42
N TYR A 204 -7.04 7.94 2.42
CA TYR A 204 -7.59 7.73 1.09
C TYR A 204 -6.50 7.90 0.04
N ASP A 205 -6.50 7.03 -0.95
CA ASP A 205 -5.74 7.25 -2.19
C ASP A 205 -6.32 8.46 -2.92
N SER A 206 -5.52 9.53 -3.03
CA SER A 206 -5.94 10.81 -3.62
C SER A 206 -6.22 10.75 -5.12
N LEU A 207 -5.83 9.68 -5.81
CA LEU A 207 -6.05 9.52 -7.25
C LEU A 207 -7.40 8.84 -7.52
N THR A 208 -7.75 7.85 -6.70
CA THR A 208 -8.93 7.00 -6.86
C THR A 208 -10.08 7.37 -5.91
N ASN A 209 -9.79 8.18 -4.89
CA ASN A 209 -10.70 8.50 -3.79
C ASN A 209 -11.22 7.24 -3.05
N GLN A 210 -10.39 6.20 -3.00
CA GLN A 210 -10.66 4.95 -2.30
C GLN A 210 -9.89 4.92 -0.97
N ARG A 211 -10.46 4.29 0.06
CA ARG A 211 -9.76 4.04 1.32
C ARG A 211 -8.52 3.20 1.04
N ASP A 212 -7.37 3.71 1.45
CA ASP A 212 -6.06 3.10 1.21
C ASP A 212 -5.07 3.58 2.27
N GLY A 213 -4.45 2.66 2.99
CA GLY A 213 -3.64 2.97 4.18
C GLY A 213 -4.40 2.70 5.47
N ARG A 214 -4.08 3.41 6.57
CA ARG A 214 -4.70 3.15 7.87
C ARG A 214 -6.05 3.85 8.01
N GLY A 215 -7.04 3.16 8.56
CA GLY A 215 -8.32 3.79 8.85
C GLY A 215 -9.19 3.03 9.84
N ARG A 216 -10.13 3.76 10.43
CA ARG A 216 -11.15 3.27 11.35
C ARG A 216 -12.53 3.47 10.76
N TYR A 217 -13.30 2.39 10.69
CA TYR A 217 -14.68 2.38 10.24
C TYR A 217 -15.59 1.98 11.41
N ILE A 218 -16.64 2.75 11.65
CA ILE A 218 -17.62 2.52 12.72
C ILE A 218 -18.96 2.31 12.04
N HIS A 219 -19.50 1.11 12.16
CA HIS A 219 -20.83 0.79 11.67
C HIS A 219 -21.90 1.38 12.60
N SER A 220 -23.04 1.72 12.03
CA SER A 220 -24.24 2.19 12.73
C SER A 220 -24.75 1.23 13.81
N ASN A 221 -24.51 -0.09 13.66
CA ASN A 221 -24.81 -1.10 14.68
C ASN A 221 -23.79 -1.15 15.83
N GLY A 222 -22.73 -0.32 15.80
CA GLY A 222 -21.68 -0.27 16.81
C GLY A 222 -20.48 -1.20 16.54
N ALA A 223 -20.49 -2.01 15.49
CA ALA A 223 -19.30 -2.77 15.08
C ALA A 223 -18.19 -1.81 14.60
N VAL A 224 -16.93 -2.16 14.85
CA VAL A 224 -15.79 -1.29 14.54
C VAL A 224 -14.69 -2.08 13.84
N TYR A 225 -14.17 -1.54 12.75
CA TYR A 225 -12.90 -1.97 12.16
C TYR A 225 -11.84 -0.91 12.37
N ASP A 226 -10.64 -1.30 12.79
CA ASP A 226 -9.45 -0.44 12.87
C ASP A 226 -8.25 -1.20 12.27
N GLY A 227 -7.77 -0.75 11.12
CA GLY A 227 -6.73 -1.49 10.40
C GLY A 227 -6.35 -0.90 9.05
N LEU A 228 -5.69 -1.73 8.26
CA LEU A 228 -5.21 -1.38 6.93
C LEU A 228 -6.28 -1.61 5.86
N TRP A 229 -6.35 -0.67 4.94
CA TRP A 229 -7.25 -0.63 3.81
C TRP A 229 -6.47 -0.61 2.52
N LYS A 230 -7.06 -1.21 1.48
CA LYS A 230 -6.58 -1.10 0.11
C LYS A 230 -7.75 -1.14 -0.84
N ASN A 231 -7.85 -0.17 -1.73
CA ASN A 231 -8.92 -0.08 -2.72
C ASN A 231 -10.33 -0.30 -2.11
N ASN A 232 -10.65 0.38 -0.99
CA ASN A 232 -11.89 0.25 -0.21
C ASN A 232 -12.14 -1.08 0.52
N GLN A 233 -11.19 -2.03 0.48
CA GLN A 233 -11.29 -3.33 1.15
C GLN A 233 -10.33 -3.42 2.34
N LEU A 234 -10.64 -4.30 3.29
CA LEU A 234 -9.74 -4.64 4.39
C LEU A 234 -8.57 -5.46 3.81
N ASP A 235 -7.34 -4.98 3.97
CA ASP A 235 -6.14 -5.61 3.40
C ASP A 235 -4.92 -5.26 4.27
N GLY A 236 -4.26 -6.28 4.81
CA GLY A 236 -3.20 -6.15 5.81
C GLY A 236 -3.72 -6.39 7.24
N PHE A 237 -2.97 -5.94 8.25
CA PHE A 237 -3.33 -6.16 9.65
C PHE A 237 -4.46 -5.24 10.12
N GLY A 238 -5.41 -5.79 10.88
CA GLY A 238 -6.50 -5.01 11.47
C GLY A 238 -7.23 -5.72 12.59
N ARG A 239 -8.00 -4.93 13.34
CA ARG A 239 -8.86 -5.37 14.44
C ARG A 239 -10.32 -5.12 14.07
N GLN A 240 -11.12 -6.18 14.03
CA GLN A 240 -12.57 -6.12 13.88
C GLN A 240 -13.22 -6.41 15.22
N ILE A 241 -14.03 -5.48 15.73
CA ILE A 241 -14.93 -5.67 16.87
C ILE A 241 -16.33 -5.83 16.29
N TYR A 242 -16.99 -6.93 16.64
CA TYR A 242 -18.37 -7.21 16.23
C TYR A 242 -19.36 -6.58 17.22
N ASP A 243 -20.59 -6.33 16.76
CA ASP A 243 -21.68 -5.83 17.61
C ASP A 243 -22.03 -6.77 18.78
N SER A 244 -21.75 -8.08 18.62
CA SER A 244 -21.85 -9.09 19.67
C SER A 244 -20.89 -8.82 20.85
N GLY A 245 -19.79 -8.11 20.61
CA GLY A 245 -18.66 -7.92 21.52
C GLY A 245 -17.50 -8.90 21.29
N ASP A 246 -17.65 -9.86 20.37
CA ASP A 246 -16.53 -10.67 19.89
C ASP A 246 -15.53 -9.79 19.12
N TYR A 247 -14.27 -10.21 19.01
CA TYR A 247 -13.32 -9.50 18.15
C TYR A 247 -12.28 -10.41 17.50
N TYR A 248 -11.86 -9.99 16.30
CA TYR A 248 -10.76 -10.59 15.55
C TYR A 248 -9.59 -9.61 15.46
N LEU A 249 -8.37 -10.12 15.61
CA LEU A 249 -7.12 -9.41 15.40
C LEU A 249 -6.24 -10.24 14.48
N GLY A 250 -5.90 -9.75 13.30
CA GLY A 250 -5.06 -10.52 12.39
C GLY A 250 -4.94 -9.92 11.02
N GLU A 251 -4.43 -10.72 10.10
CA GLU A 251 -4.28 -10.35 8.70
C GLU A 251 -5.63 -10.44 7.97
N TRP A 252 -5.80 -9.53 7.02
CA TRP A 252 -6.93 -9.42 6.11
C TRP A 252 -6.41 -9.40 4.68
N LYS A 253 -7.17 -9.96 3.76
CA LYS A 253 -6.93 -9.89 2.33
C LYS A 253 -8.25 -9.88 1.60
N ASP A 254 -8.44 -8.89 0.73
CA ASP A 254 -9.68 -8.72 -0.06
C ASP A 254 -10.95 -8.79 0.80
N GLY A 255 -10.93 -8.14 1.98
CA GLY A 255 -12.05 -8.10 2.92
C GLY A 255 -12.28 -9.39 3.74
N LYS A 256 -11.37 -10.37 3.66
CA LYS A 256 -11.49 -11.66 4.37
C LYS A 256 -10.32 -11.87 5.32
N ALA A 257 -10.58 -12.46 6.48
CA ALA A 257 -9.54 -12.95 7.37
C ALA A 257 -8.66 -13.96 6.61
N ASN A 258 -7.37 -13.69 6.64
CA ASN A 258 -6.34 -14.47 5.96
C ASN A 258 -5.08 -14.50 6.83
N GLY A 259 -4.08 -15.33 6.53
CA GLY A 259 -2.83 -15.38 7.29
C GLY A 259 -3.02 -15.75 8.76
N TYR A 260 -2.17 -15.23 9.65
CA TYR A 260 -2.32 -15.48 11.08
C TYR A 260 -3.33 -14.52 11.72
N GLY A 261 -4.19 -15.07 12.59
CA GLY A 261 -5.18 -14.28 13.29
C GLY A 261 -5.66 -14.90 14.60
N GLU A 262 -6.06 -14.01 15.50
CA GLU A 262 -6.60 -14.32 16.82
C GLU A 262 -8.07 -13.91 16.88
N TYR A 263 -8.93 -14.81 17.34
CA TYR A 263 -10.34 -14.54 17.55
C TYR A 263 -10.69 -14.72 19.01
N TYR A 264 -11.34 -13.73 19.58
CA TYR A 264 -11.73 -13.65 20.97
C TYR A 264 -13.24 -13.59 21.03
N TRP A 265 -13.82 -14.60 21.66
CA TRP A 265 -15.26 -14.61 21.91
C TRP A 265 -15.55 -13.90 23.22
N LYS A 266 -16.70 -13.25 23.30
CA LYS A 266 -17.21 -12.60 24.50
C LYS A 266 -17.39 -13.57 25.68
N ASP A 267 -17.58 -14.86 25.39
CA ASP A 267 -17.66 -15.93 26.39
C ASP A 267 -16.29 -16.33 26.98
N GLY A 268 -15.19 -15.70 26.52
CA GLY A 268 -13.84 -15.91 27.01
C GLY A 268 -13.04 -16.96 26.23
N LYS A 269 -13.63 -17.62 25.23
CA LYS A 269 -12.86 -18.49 24.33
C LYS A 269 -11.86 -17.66 23.51
N ILE A 270 -10.74 -18.27 23.16
CA ILE A 270 -9.69 -17.66 22.34
C ILE A 270 -9.23 -18.66 21.30
N TYR A 271 -9.15 -18.23 20.04
CA TYR A 271 -8.56 -18.99 18.96
C TYR A 271 -7.36 -18.20 18.43
N LYS A 272 -6.25 -18.89 18.17
CA LYS A 272 -5.07 -18.33 17.53
C LYS A 272 -4.60 -19.31 16.46
N GLY A 273 -4.53 -18.90 15.20
CA GLY A 273 -4.17 -19.83 14.14
C GLY A 273 -4.21 -19.23 12.75
N GLN A 274 -4.08 -20.09 11.74
CA GLN A 274 -4.12 -19.69 10.34
C GLN A 274 -5.55 -19.54 9.84
N TRP A 275 -5.76 -18.53 9.00
CA TRP A 275 -7.02 -18.23 8.35
C TRP A 275 -6.83 -18.24 6.84
N VAL A 276 -7.78 -18.84 6.14
CA VAL A 276 -7.85 -18.84 4.68
C VAL A 276 -9.27 -18.49 4.28
N ASN A 277 -9.47 -17.28 3.76
CA ASN A 277 -10.78 -16.81 3.28
C ASN A 277 -11.90 -16.96 4.34
N ASN A 278 -11.70 -16.40 5.54
CA ASN A 278 -12.59 -16.51 6.70
C ASN A 278 -12.72 -17.91 7.33
N LYS A 279 -11.99 -18.92 6.83
CA LYS A 279 -11.99 -20.26 7.41
C LYS A 279 -10.74 -20.48 8.27
N LYS A 280 -10.92 -21.08 9.43
CA LYS A 280 -9.83 -21.50 10.32
C LYS A 280 -9.17 -22.75 9.74
N GLU A 281 -7.89 -22.68 9.40
CA GLU A 281 -7.13 -23.79 8.81
C GLU A 281 -5.78 -23.96 9.53
N GLY A 282 -5.07 -25.05 9.22
CA GLY A 282 -3.70 -25.27 9.68
C GLY A 282 -3.56 -25.50 11.20
N LEU A 283 -2.41 -25.10 11.73
CA LEU A 283 -2.10 -25.17 13.16
C LEU A 283 -2.90 -24.12 13.93
N ARG A 284 -3.52 -24.54 15.03
CA ARG A 284 -4.31 -23.68 15.91
C ARG A 284 -4.00 -23.93 17.37
N LEU A 285 -4.15 -22.87 18.15
CA LEU A 285 -4.35 -22.91 19.59
C LEU A 285 -5.79 -22.46 19.86
N LEU A 286 -6.56 -23.29 20.56
CA LEU A 286 -7.89 -22.96 21.06
C LEU A 286 -7.84 -23.00 22.58
N ARG A 287 -8.25 -21.92 23.25
CA ARG A 287 -8.48 -21.87 24.68
C ARG A 287 -9.98 -21.79 24.91
N LEU A 288 -10.52 -22.70 25.72
CA LEU A 288 -11.91 -22.70 26.13
C LEU A 288 -12.13 -21.79 27.34
N SER A 289 -13.39 -21.44 27.59
CA SER A 289 -13.79 -20.53 28.67
C SER A 289 -13.51 -21.09 30.07
N ASP A 290 -13.46 -22.42 30.21
CA ASP A 290 -13.12 -23.14 31.45
C ASP A 290 -11.61 -23.25 31.71
N GLY A 291 -10.77 -22.80 30.76
CA GLY A 291 -9.31 -22.82 30.85
C GLY A 291 -8.64 -23.95 30.06
N ASP A 292 -9.41 -24.90 29.53
CA ASP A 292 -8.88 -25.98 28.70
C ASP A 292 -8.22 -25.42 27.43
N GLN A 293 -7.19 -26.11 26.94
CA GLN A 293 -6.41 -25.69 25.78
C GLN A 293 -6.26 -26.82 24.80
N TYR A 294 -6.38 -26.52 23.51
CA TYR A 294 -6.08 -27.44 22.42
C TYR A 294 -5.03 -26.81 21.52
N TYR A 295 -3.95 -27.52 21.25
CA TYR A 295 -2.95 -27.17 20.25
C TYR A 295 -2.87 -28.28 19.21
N GLY A 296 -3.12 -27.97 17.93
CA GLY A 296 -3.09 -29.00 16.91
C GLY A 296 -3.40 -28.50 15.51
N GLN A 297 -3.27 -29.39 14.54
CA GLN A 297 -3.61 -29.13 13.14
C GLN A 297 -4.96 -29.76 12.81
N GLN A 298 -5.75 -29.11 11.94
CA GLN A 298 -6.92 -29.74 11.32
C GLN A 298 -6.90 -29.54 9.80
N VAL A 299 -7.14 -30.62 9.07
CA VAL A 299 -7.28 -30.63 7.60
C VAL A 299 -8.45 -31.53 7.24
N ASN A 300 -9.45 -30.99 6.53
CA ASN A 300 -10.62 -31.74 6.05
C ASN A 300 -11.32 -32.58 7.13
N GLY A 301 -11.57 -31.99 8.30
CA GLY A 301 -12.22 -32.65 9.43
C GLY A 301 -11.33 -33.59 10.25
N LYS A 302 -10.14 -33.98 9.74
CA LYS A 302 -9.15 -34.77 10.48
C LYS A 302 -8.20 -33.85 11.22
N GLY A 303 -7.96 -34.13 12.49
CA GLY A 303 -7.05 -33.35 13.32
C GLY A 303 -6.04 -34.20 14.06
N VAL A 304 -4.90 -33.60 14.40
CA VAL A 304 -3.95 -34.14 15.37
C VAL A 304 -3.61 -33.03 16.33
N GLY A 305 -3.57 -33.34 17.62
CA GLY A 305 -3.32 -32.30 18.61
C GLY A 305 -3.12 -32.80 20.02
N VAL A 306 -2.76 -31.85 20.86
CA VAL A 306 -2.59 -31.95 22.30
C VAL A 306 -3.69 -31.12 22.94
N TYR A 307 -4.50 -31.76 23.75
CA TYR A 307 -5.48 -31.13 24.61
C TYR A 307 -4.89 -31.10 26.03
N THR A 308 -4.85 -29.93 26.66
CA THR A 308 -4.45 -29.74 28.05
C THR A 308 -5.67 -29.28 28.82
N TYR A 309 -6.18 -30.13 29.69
CA TYR A 309 -7.29 -29.79 30.57
C TYR A 309 -6.83 -28.75 31.60
N ASN A 310 -7.76 -27.95 32.11
CA ASN A 310 -7.48 -27.00 33.18
C ASN A 310 -7.05 -27.71 34.49
N SER A 311 -7.41 -28.98 34.67
CA SER A 311 -6.82 -29.84 35.72
C SER A 311 -5.29 -29.94 35.60
N GLY A 312 -4.79 -29.87 34.36
CA GLY A 312 -3.42 -30.06 33.90
C GLY A 312 -3.16 -31.44 33.28
N ASP A 313 -4.19 -32.28 33.17
CA ASP A 313 -4.11 -33.54 32.43
C ASP A 313 -3.92 -33.25 30.93
N ILE A 314 -3.22 -34.16 30.23
CA ILE A 314 -2.89 -33.99 28.82
C ILE A 314 -3.45 -35.16 28.02
N LEU A 315 -4.15 -34.86 26.93
CA LEU A 315 -4.64 -35.83 25.97
C LEU A 315 -4.05 -35.53 24.59
N LEU A 316 -3.25 -36.45 24.06
CA LEU A 316 -2.68 -36.35 22.71
C LEU A 316 -3.41 -37.31 21.80
N GLY A 317 -3.78 -36.88 20.59
CA GLY A 317 -4.26 -37.85 19.64
C GLY A 317 -4.85 -37.32 18.35
N GLN A 318 -5.53 -38.23 17.67
CA GLN A 318 -6.17 -38.02 16.38
C GLN A 318 -7.67 -37.74 16.55
N TYR A 319 -8.18 -36.79 15.79
CA TYR A 319 -9.56 -36.33 15.88
C TYR A 319 -10.23 -36.37 14.51
N MET A 320 -11.53 -36.60 14.49
CA MET A 320 -12.36 -36.50 13.29
C MET A 320 -13.66 -35.79 13.64
N ASN A 321 -13.91 -34.65 12.97
CA ASN A 321 -15.06 -33.78 13.22
C ASN A 321 -15.25 -33.47 14.71
N ASP A 322 -14.15 -33.08 15.37
CA ASP A 322 -14.07 -32.74 16.79
C ASP A 322 -14.27 -33.90 17.80
N TYR A 323 -14.43 -35.14 17.33
CA TYR A 323 -14.44 -36.34 18.17
C TYR A 323 -13.09 -37.07 18.12
N ALA A 324 -12.68 -37.68 19.24
CA ALA A 324 -11.52 -38.56 19.27
C ALA A 324 -11.70 -39.73 18.27
N HIS A 325 -10.73 -39.91 17.37
CA HIS A 325 -10.77 -40.95 16.34
C HIS A 325 -9.35 -41.34 15.94
N GLY A 326 -8.99 -42.62 16.06
CA GLY A 326 -7.63 -43.11 15.87
C GLY A 326 -6.92 -43.28 17.21
N ILE A 327 -5.62 -43.01 17.28
CA ILE A 327 -4.85 -43.20 18.51
C ILE A 327 -4.98 -41.99 19.43
N GLN A 328 -5.21 -42.27 20.71
CA GLN A 328 -5.23 -41.31 21.80
C GLN A 328 -4.29 -41.76 22.92
N MET A 329 -3.59 -40.82 23.54
CA MET A 329 -2.72 -41.01 24.69
C MET A 329 -3.13 -40.03 25.80
N SER A 330 -3.56 -40.55 26.94
CA SER A 330 -3.88 -39.77 28.13
C SER A 330 -2.70 -39.79 29.10
N ILE A 331 -2.27 -38.61 29.55
CA ILE A 331 -1.18 -38.38 30.50
C ILE A 331 -1.75 -37.58 31.68
N PRO A 332 -2.01 -38.22 32.83
CA PRO A 332 -2.45 -37.53 34.03
C PRO A 332 -1.40 -36.57 34.57
N LYS A 333 -1.82 -35.42 35.09
CA LYS A 333 -0.91 -34.42 35.71
C LYS A 333 -0.14 -34.97 36.89
N ASP A 334 -0.78 -35.81 37.70
CA ASP A 334 -0.21 -36.43 38.89
C ASP A 334 0.84 -37.50 38.55
N GLY A 335 1.08 -37.75 37.27
CA GLY A 335 1.98 -38.77 36.79
C GLY A 335 1.42 -40.18 36.96
N GLY A 336 0.10 -40.34 37.14
CA GLY A 336 -0.58 -41.64 37.25
C GLY A 336 -0.48 -42.52 35.99
N GLN A 337 -1.46 -43.41 35.80
CA GLN A 337 -1.45 -44.35 34.69
C GLN A 337 -1.56 -43.62 33.34
N ILE A 338 -0.53 -43.73 32.51
CA ILE A 338 -0.59 -43.29 31.11
C ILE A 338 -1.33 -44.37 30.32
N GLN A 339 -2.35 -43.98 29.55
CA GLN A 339 -3.13 -44.92 28.74
C GLN A 339 -3.06 -44.53 27.26
N ILE A 340 -2.78 -45.51 26.40
CA ILE A 340 -2.91 -45.39 24.94
C ILE A 340 -4.08 -46.25 24.50
N GLY A 341 -5.02 -45.66 23.77
CA GLY A 341 -6.19 -46.34 23.24
C GLY A 341 -6.50 -45.97 21.81
N LYS A 342 -7.17 -46.87 21.10
CA LYS A 342 -7.76 -46.63 19.78
C LYS A 342 -9.21 -46.24 19.95
N TYR A 343 -9.59 -45.10 19.38
CA TYR A 343 -10.91 -44.51 19.46
C TYR A 343 -11.59 -44.48 18.10
N GLN A 344 -12.91 -44.52 18.10
CA GLN A 344 -13.72 -44.27 16.91
C GLN A 344 -14.93 -43.44 17.32
N ASN A 345 -15.03 -42.23 16.77
CA ASN A 345 -16.15 -41.30 17.00
C ASN A 345 -16.41 -40.98 18.49
N GLY A 346 -15.34 -40.81 19.26
CA GLY A 346 -15.39 -40.49 20.69
C GLY A 346 -15.40 -41.71 21.61
N GLU A 347 -15.62 -42.91 21.09
CA GLU A 347 -15.66 -44.13 21.89
C GLU A 347 -14.33 -44.88 21.87
N LEU A 348 -13.88 -45.37 23.02
CA LEU A 348 -12.72 -46.25 23.14
C LEU A 348 -13.08 -47.63 22.59
N ILE A 349 -12.41 -48.03 21.51
CA ILE A 349 -12.59 -49.34 20.88
C ILE A 349 -11.63 -50.36 21.49
N GLU A 350 -10.39 -49.95 21.77
CA GLU A 350 -9.34 -50.86 22.22
C GLU A 350 -8.33 -50.11 23.08
N THR A 351 -7.95 -50.68 24.23
CA THR A 351 -6.80 -50.20 24.98
C THR A 351 -5.55 -50.90 24.47
N LEU A 352 -4.59 -50.13 23.98
CA LEU A 352 -3.35 -50.65 23.40
C LEU A 352 -2.21 -50.74 24.42
N LEU A 353 -2.16 -49.79 25.36
CA LEU A 353 -1.10 -49.76 26.36
C LEU A 353 -1.58 -49.06 27.64
N LYS A 354 -1.13 -49.59 28.77
CA LYS A 354 -1.21 -48.93 30.07
C LYS A 354 0.17 -48.93 30.73
N ILE A 355 0.65 -47.76 31.10
CA ILE A 355 1.92 -47.58 31.79
C ILE A 355 1.61 -47.02 33.17
N ASP A 356 1.79 -47.83 34.20
CA ASP A 356 1.72 -47.37 35.58
C ASP A 356 3.06 -46.78 35.99
N ASN A 357 3.15 -45.47 36.20
CA ASN A 357 4.38 -44.87 36.74
C ASN A 357 4.55 -45.16 38.24
N ASN A 358 3.49 -45.60 38.93
CA ASN A 358 3.55 -46.00 40.35
C ASN A 358 3.87 -47.49 40.56
N ALA A 359 3.98 -48.27 39.49
CA ALA A 359 4.34 -49.69 39.55
C ALA A 359 5.46 -49.97 38.56
N SER A 360 6.52 -50.66 38.99
CA SER A 360 7.69 -50.98 38.18
C SER A 360 7.44 -51.97 37.01
N LYS A 361 6.22 -52.01 36.44
CA LYS A 361 5.82 -52.94 35.37
C LYS A 361 4.97 -52.24 34.31
N CYS A 362 5.50 -52.20 33.09
CA CYS A 362 4.74 -51.89 31.88
C CYS A 362 3.88 -53.12 31.51
N ILE A 363 2.57 -52.96 31.33
CA ILE A 363 1.67 -54.05 30.88
C ILE A 363 1.25 -53.75 29.44
N ILE A 364 1.78 -54.52 28.49
CA ILE A 364 1.38 -54.50 27.08
C ILE A 364 0.27 -55.54 26.92
N PHE A 365 -0.88 -55.14 26.37
CA PHE A 365 -2.07 -55.98 26.19
C PHE A 365 -2.19 -56.51 24.76
#